data_AF-A0A8C9DUW3-F1
#
_entry.id   AF-A0A8C9DUW3-F1
#
_cell.length_a   1.000
_cell.length_b   1.000
_cell.length_c   1.000
_cell.angle_alpha   90.00
_cell.angle_beta   90.00
_cell.angle_gamma   90.00
#
_symmetry.space_group_name_H-M   'P 1'
#
loop_
_entity.id
_entity.type
_entity.pdbx_description
1 polymer ?
#
loop_
_entity_poly.entity_id
_entity_poly.type
_entity_poly.pdbx_seq_one_letter_code
_entity_poly.pdbx_strand_id
1 'polypeptide(L)' 'MGTGVFGAYFNVLVNLKDVTDDAFKDQVHRRISSLLQEAKTQAALVLDCLEARRE' A
#
# COMPACT_ATOMS: atom_id res chain seq x y z
N MET A 1 -0.86 -12.91 2.43
CA MET A 1 -1.29 -11.98 3.52
C MET A 1 -0.83 -10.58 3.14
N GLY A 2 -1.76 -9.62 3.09
CA GLY A 2 -1.46 -8.22 2.78
C GLY A 2 -2.64 -7.27 3.07
N THR A 3 -3.63 -7.73 3.85
CA THR A 3 -4.90 -7.02 4.02
C THR A 3 -4.77 -5.74 4.86
N GLY A 4 -3.80 -5.67 5.78
CA GLY A 4 -3.60 -4.50 6.64
C GLY A 4 -3.18 -3.24 5.88
N VAL A 5 -2.21 -3.35 4.97
CA VAL A 5 -1.74 -2.20 4.16
C VAL A 5 -2.80 -1.77 3.15
N PHE A 6 -3.54 -2.73 2.58
CA PHE A 6 -4.70 -2.41 1.73
C PHE A 6 -5.78 -1.64 2.50
N GLY A 7 -6.12 -2.07 3.72
CA GLY A 7 -7.08 -1.36 4.57
C GLY A 7 -6.60 0.05 4.93
N ALA A 8 -5.32 0.20 5.29
CA ALA A 8 -4.71 1.51 5.57
C ALA A 8 -4.75 2.45 4.35
N TYR A 9 -4.49 1.92 3.13
CA TYR A 9 -4.59 2.70 1.90
C TYR A 9 -5.98 3.30 1.70
N PHE A 10 -7.04 2.49 1.79
CA PHE A 10 -8.41 2.98 1.64
C PHE A 10 -8.82 3.93 2.75
N ASN A 11 -8.44 3.66 4.00
CA ASN A 11 -8.73 4.55 5.12
C ASN A 11 -8.11 5.94 4.90
N VAL A 12 -6.87 6.01 4.41
CA VAL A 12 -6.22 7.28 4.10
C VAL A 12 -6.94 8.01 2.96
N LEU A 13 -7.30 7.32 1.88
CA LEU A 13 -8.05 7.94 0.77
C LEU A 13 -9.41 8.51 1.21
N VAL A 14 -10.11 7.80 2.10
CA VAL A 14 -11.38 8.26 2.66
C VAL A 14 -11.17 9.54 3.46
N ASN A 15 -10.18 9.58 4.36
CA ASN A 15 -9.87 10.77 5.15
C ASN A 15 -9.37 11.95 4.30
N LEU A 16 -8.68 11.70 3.18
CA LEU A 16 -8.18 12.75 2.28
C LEU A 16 -9.28 13.49 1.52
N LYS A 17 -10.50 12.94 1.40
CA LYS A 17 -11.60 13.60 0.67
C LYS A 17 -11.98 14.95 1.26
N ASP A 18 -11.97 15.04 2.59
CA ASP A 18 -12.45 16.22 3.32
C ASP A 18 -11.33 17.25 3.58
N VAL A 19 -10.09 16.93 3.21
CA VAL A 19 -8.95 17.85 3.30
C VAL A 19 -9.00 18.84 2.14
N THR A 20 -8.72 20.12 2.44
CA THR A 20 -8.72 21.22 1.46
C THR A 20 -7.32 21.61 1.00
N ASP A 21 -6.27 21.18 1.70
CA ASP A 21 -4.87 21.39 1.28
C ASP A 21 -4.49 20.37 0.20
N ASP A 22 -4.50 20.81 -1.05
CA ASP A 22 -4.19 19.98 -2.22
C ASP A 22 -2.73 19.51 -2.24
N ALA A 23 -1.78 20.33 -1.77
CA ALA A 23 -0.37 19.94 -1.73
C ALA A 23 -0.13 18.82 -0.73
N PHE A 24 -0.79 18.90 0.44
CA PHE A 24 -0.79 17.82 1.42
C PHE A 24 -1.46 16.56 0.87
N LYS A 25 -2.62 16.68 0.21
CA LYS A 25 -3.32 15.53 -0.39
C LYS A 25 -2.45 14.78 -1.39
N ASP A 26 -1.81 15.52 -2.29
CA ASP A 26 -0.93 14.96 -3.30
C ASP A 26 0.27 14.25 -2.67
N GLN A 27 0.87 14.85 -1.64
CA GLN A 27 1.98 14.25 -0.91
C GLN A 27 1.57 12.93 -0.22
N VAL A 28 0.46 12.95 0.51
CA VAL A 28 -0.03 11.78 1.25
C VAL A 28 -0.49 10.69 0.28
N HIS A 29 -1.19 11.05 -0.80
CA HIS A 29 -1.62 10.11 -1.83
C HIS A 29 -0.44 9.38 -2.49
N ARG A 30 0.62 10.12 -2.86
CA ARG A 30 1.86 9.51 -3.39
C ARG A 30 2.50 8.58 -2.37
N ARG A 31 2.60 9.00 -1.11
CA ARG A 31 3.22 8.20 -0.05
C ARG A 31 2.47 6.89 0.19
N ILE A 32 1.15 6.94 0.35
CA ILE A 32 0.35 5.75 0.64
C ILE A 32 0.28 4.79 -0.55
N SER A 33 0.28 5.32 -1.78
CA SER A 33 0.38 4.52 -3.00
C SER A 33 1.72 3.78 -3.11
N SER A 34 2.82 4.45 -2.77
CA SER A 34 4.15 3.82 -2.74
C SER A 34 4.22 2.68 -1.72
N LEU A 35 3.73 2.91 -0.49
CA LEU A 35 3.68 1.90 0.56
C LEU A 35 2.82 0.68 0.17
N LEU A 36 1.69 0.92 -0.50
CA LEU A 36 0.85 -0.15 -1.02
C LEU A 36 1.60 -0.98 -2.06
N GLN A 37 2.32 -0.33 -2.97
CA GLN A 37 3.10 -1.01 -4.01
C GLN A 37 4.25 -1.82 -3.41
N GLU A 38 4.95 -1.26 -2.44
CA GLU A 38 6.06 -1.93 -1.74
C GLU A 38 5.58 -3.19 -1.01
N ALA A 39 4.44 -3.09 -0.31
CA ALA A 39 3.81 -4.24 0.34
C ALA A 39 3.36 -5.33 -0.65
N LYS A 40 2.82 -4.95 -1.81
CA LYS A 40 2.47 -5.90 -2.88
C LYS A 40 3.71 -6.64 -3.40
N THR A 41 4.78 -5.90 -3.70
CA THR A 41 6.04 -6.47 -4.19
C THR A 41 6.66 -7.40 -3.17
N GLN A 42 6.74 -6.99 -1.89
CA GLN A 42 7.30 -7.84 -0.84
C GLN A 42 6.47 -9.11 -0.63
N ALA A 43 5.14 -9.01 -0.66
CA ALA A 43 4.28 -10.19 -0.54
C ALA A 43 4.50 -11.17 -1.70
N ALA A 44 4.65 -10.67 -2.93
CA ALA A 44 4.95 -11.51 -4.10
C ALA A 44 6.31 -12.21 -3.95
N LEU A 45 7.38 -11.49 -3.58
CA LEU A 45 8.71 -12.07 -3.38
C LEU A 45 8.74 -13.17 -2.30
N VAL A 46 8.00 -12.98 -1.20
CA VAL A 46 7.89 -13.99 -0.16
C VAL A 46 7.17 -15.24 -0.68
N LEU A 47 6.11 -15.07 -1.47
CA LEU A 47 5.38 -16.20 -2.06
C LEU A 47 6.26 -16.96 -3.07
N ASP A 48 6.94 -16.26 -3.98
CA ASP A 48 7.84 -16.87 -4.97
C ASP A 48 8.96 -17.67 -4.28
N CYS A 49 9.53 -17.13 -3.20
CA CYS A 49 10.57 -17.82 -2.42
C CYS A 49 10.03 -19.08 -1.73
N LEU A 50 8.79 -19.05 -1.23
CA LEU A 50 8.15 -20.22 -0.61
C LEU A 50 7.82 -21.31 -1.63
N GLU A 51 7.44 -20.93 -2.85
CA GLU A 51 7.20 -21.86 -3.96
C GLU A 51 8.51 -22.52 -4.42
N ALA A 52 9.58 -21.74 -4.62
CA ALA A 52 10.89 -22.27 -5.01
C ALA A 52 11.53 -23.20 -3.95
N ARG A 53 11.11 -23.13 -2.69
CA ARG A 53 11.57 -24.04 -1.61
C ARG A 53 10.82 -25.38 -1.56
N ARG A 54 9.73 -25.53 -2.32
CA ARG A 54 8.96 -26.78 -2.41
C ARG A 54 9.45 -27.72 -3.53
N GLU A 55 10.32 -27.24 -4.41
CA GLU A 55 11.09 -28.03 -5.38
C GLU A 55 12.39 -28.56 -4.75
#